data_AF-A0A948ZR41-F1
#
_entry.id   AF-A0A948ZR41-F1
#
_cell.length_a   1.000
_cell.length_b   1.000
_cell.length_c   1.000
_cell.angle_alpha   90.00
_cell.angle_beta   90.00
_cell.angle_gamma   90.00
#
_symmetry.space_group_name_H-M   'P 1'
#
loop_
_entity.id
_entity.type
_entity.pdbx_description
1 polymer ?
#
loop_
_entity_poly.entity_id
_entity_poly.type
_entity_poly.pdbx_seq_one_letter_code
_entity_poly.pdbx_strand_id
1 'polypeptide(L)'
;MPSYSYERRVNTYKFNETLKKMPNISRQERDYLNQTFKKDLQNGLSAWELKQRINKLHYNKGDVMTPSDLNRVKNTVLKRFEK
;
A
#
# COMPACT_ATOMS: atom_id res chain seq x y z
N MET A 1 5.24 -24.25 -20.44
CA MET A 1 5.85 -22.94 -20.10
C MET A 1 4.91 -22.22 -19.16
N PRO A 2 5.33 -21.81 -17.96
CA PRO A 2 4.45 -21.04 -17.09
C PRO A 2 4.20 -19.69 -17.76
N SER A 3 2.94 -19.44 -18.10
CA SER A 3 2.48 -18.15 -18.59
C SER A 3 2.77 -17.13 -17.50
N TYR A 4 3.72 -16.23 -17.76
CA TYR A 4 3.88 -15.01 -16.99
C TYR A 4 2.59 -14.22 -17.18
N SER A 5 1.63 -14.44 -16.28
CA SER A 5 0.53 -13.53 -16.03
C SER A 5 1.18 -12.16 -15.95
N TYR A 6 0.83 -11.25 -16.86
CA TYR A 6 1.10 -9.83 -16.70
C TYR A 6 0.34 -9.39 -15.45
N GLU A 7 0.86 -9.73 -14.27
CA GLU A 7 0.33 -9.28 -13.00
C GLU A 7 0.35 -7.76 -13.09
N ARG A 8 -0.84 -7.16 -13.06
CA ARG A 8 -1.01 -5.72 -13.22
C ARG A 8 -0.14 -5.02 -12.19
N ARG A 9 1.03 -4.54 -12.61
CA ARG A 9 1.93 -3.80 -11.72
C ARG A 9 1.19 -2.57 -11.21
N VAL A 10 1.21 -2.41 -9.90
CA VAL A 10 0.71 -1.26 -9.17
C VAL A 10 1.86 -0.26 -9.12
N ASN A 11 1.71 0.84 -9.84
CA ASN A 11 2.61 1.99 -9.78
C ASN A 11 2.08 3.03 -8.78
N THR A 12 2.89 4.05 -8.50
CA THR A 12 2.53 5.10 -7.54
C THR A 12 1.19 5.76 -7.85
N TYR A 13 0.88 5.97 -9.13
CA TYR A 13 -0.40 6.53 -9.56
C TYR A 13 -1.58 5.60 -9.23
N LYS A 14 -1.55 4.33 -9.65
CA LYS A 14 -2.60 3.35 -9.38
C LYS A 14 -2.78 3.10 -7.88
N PHE A 15 -1.70 3.09 -7.13
CA PHE A 15 -1.74 2.94 -5.68
C PHE A 15 -2.47 4.11 -5.04
N ASN A 16 -2.05 5.35 -5.35
CA ASN A 16 -2.70 6.55 -4.84
C ASN A 16 -4.18 6.63 -5.23
N GLU A 17 -4.52 6.31 -6.48
CA GLU A 17 -5.91 6.25 -6.95
C GLU A 17 -6.74 5.20 -6.19
N THR A 18 -6.13 4.05 -5.85
CA THR A 18 -6.79 3.02 -5.04
C THR A 18 -7.04 3.53 -3.62
N LEU A 19 -6.05 4.18 -3.02
CA LEU A 19 -6.16 4.79 -1.70
C LEU A 19 -7.19 5.91 -1.66
N LYS A 20 -7.30 6.72 -2.72
CA LYS A 20 -8.31 7.79 -2.82
C LYS A 20 -9.73 7.27 -2.81
N LYS A 21 -9.96 6.09 -3.39
CA LYS A 21 -11.27 5.42 -3.44
C LYS A 21 -11.64 4.75 -2.12
N MET A 22 -10.76 4.77 -1.11
CA MET A 22 -11.01 4.18 0.20
C MET A 22 -11.53 5.25 1.16
N PRO A 23 -12.82 5.22 1.55
CA PRO A 23 -13.38 6.21 2.47
C PRO A 23 -12.78 6.10 3.88
N ASN A 24 -12.23 4.94 4.25
CA ASN A 24 -11.68 4.67 5.57
C ASN A 24 -10.22 5.12 5.74
N ILE A 25 -9.60 5.71 4.70
CA ILE A 25 -8.22 6.20 4.76
C ILE A 25 -8.24 7.72 4.63
N SER A 26 -7.82 8.40 5.68
CA SER A 26 -7.71 9.86 5.72
C SER A 26 -6.60 10.36 4.78
N ARG A 27 -6.63 11.65 4.45
CA ARG A 27 -5.61 12.26 3.58
C ARG A 27 -4.19 12.05 4.12
N GLN A 28 -3.99 12.30 5.42
CA GLN A 28 -2.71 12.13 6.11
C GLN A 28 -2.21 10.68 6.01
N GLU A 29 -3.13 9.72 6.11
CA GLU A 29 -2.76 8.31 5.98
C GLU A 29 -2.37 7.91 4.56
N ARG A 30 -3.08 8.44 3.56
CA ARG A 30 -2.70 8.24 2.16
C ARG A 30 -1.35 8.85 1.85
N ASP A 31 -1.08 10.06 2.34
CA ASP A 31 0.18 10.75 2.10
C ASP A 31 1.36 9.99 2.74
N TYR A 32 1.18 9.49 3.97
CA TYR A 32 2.16 8.62 4.61
C TYR A 32 2.44 7.36 3.77
N LEU A 33 1.40 6.61 3.36
CA LEU A 33 1.60 5.42 2.53
C LEU A 33 2.27 5.76 1.19
N ASN A 34 1.84 6.83 0.53
CA ASN A 34 2.42 7.27 -0.73
C ASN A 34 3.90 7.62 -0.59
N GLN A 35 4.31 8.26 0.51
CA GLN A 35 5.71 8.57 0.78
C GLN A 35 6.51 7.30 1.09
N THR A 36 6.00 6.43 1.96
CA THR A 36 6.66 5.19 2.36
C THR A 36 6.88 4.25 1.19
N PHE A 37 5.87 4.09 0.32
CA PHE A 37 5.96 3.23 -0.86
C PHE A 37 6.44 3.95 -2.12
N LYS A 38 6.77 5.25 -2.06
CA LYS A 38 7.12 6.05 -3.26
C LYS A 38 8.23 5.39 -4.07
N LYS A 39 9.28 4.94 -3.38
CA LYS A 39 10.45 4.30 -4.00
C LYS A 39 10.13 2.91 -4.52
N ASP A 40 9.41 2.10 -3.73
CA ASP A 40 9.09 0.72 -4.13
C ASP A 40 8.11 0.70 -5.33
N LEU A 41 7.14 1.62 -5.36
CA LEU A 41 6.14 1.73 -6.43
C LEU A 41 6.64 2.45 -7.69
N GLN A 42 7.84 3.06 -7.66
CA GLN A 42 8.44 3.74 -8.81
C GLN A 42 8.70 2.78 -9.97
N ASN A 43 9.15 1.55 -9.66
CA ASN A 43 9.39 0.49 -10.65
C ASN A 43 8.14 -0.38 -10.91
N GLY A 44 7.07 -0.11 -10.17
CA GLY A 44 5.83 -0.89 -10.15
C GLY A 44 5.99 -2.20 -9.38
N LEU A 45 5.09 -2.45 -8.44
CA LEU A 45 5.04 -3.69 -7.66
C LEU A 45 3.93 -4.60 -8.16
N SER A 46 4.16 -5.91 -8.16
CA SER A 46 3.07 -6.88 -8.24
C SER A 46 2.14 -6.77 -7.03
N ALA A 47 0.92 -7.29 -7.15
CA ALA A 47 -0.01 -7.35 -6.01
C ALA A 47 0.60 -8.15 -4.84
N TRP A 48 1.36 -9.20 -5.14
CA TRP A 48 2.06 -10.00 -4.14
C TRP A 48 3.18 -9.22 -3.43
N GLU A 49 4.05 -8.54 -4.19
CA GLU A 49 5.12 -7.72 -3.60
C GLU A 49 4.55 -6.58 -2.77
N LEU A 50 3.48 -5.94 -3.24
CA LEU A 50 2.80 -4.89 -2.50
C LEU A 50 2.26 -5.43 -1.16
N LYS A 51 1.63 -6.60 -1.15
CA LYS A 51 1.18 -7.26 0.10
C LYS A 51 2.34 -7.54 1.05
N GLN A 52 3.43 -8.10 0.54
CA GLN A 52 4.64 -8.35 1.35
C GLN A 52 5.18 -7.06 1.96
N ARG A 53 5.22 -5.98 1.18
CA ARG A 53 5.72 -4.68 1.63
C ARG A 53 4.79 -4.03 2.65
N ILE A 54 3.48 -4.11 2.43
CA ILE A 54 2.48 -3.66 3.40
C ILE A 54 2.61 -4.44 4.69
N ASN A 55 2.71 -5.77 4.66
CA ASN A 55 2.88 -6.58 5.87
C ASN A 55 4.14 -6.20 6.68
N LYS A 56 5.21 -5.82 5.99
CA LYS A 56 6.48 -5.36 6.60
C LYS A 56 6.43 -3.94 7.18
N LEU A 57 5.38 -3.15 6.91
CA LEU A 57 5.17 -1.87 7.59
C LEU A 57 5.12 -2.10 9.09
N HIS A 58 6.01 -1.45 9.82
CA HIS A 58 5.99 -1.40 11.26
C HIS A 58 5.92 0.06 11.67
N TYR A 59 5.30 0.30 12.82
CA TYR A 59 5.28 1.64 13.40
C TYR A 59 6.69 2.02 13.80
N ASN A 60 7.16 3.19 13.34
CA ASN A 60 8.38 3.80 13.83
C ASN A 60 8.06 4.89 14.85
N LYS A 61 8.84 4.97 15.93
CA LYS A 61 8.75 6.10 16.87
C LYS A 61 9.08 7.40 16.11
N GLY A 62 8.09 8.28 15.96
CA GLY A 62 8.19 9.51 15.16
C GLY A 62 7.31 9.49 13.91
N ASP A 63 6.64 8.38 13.61
CA ASP A 63 5.63 8.35 12.55
C ASP A 63 4.43 9.22 12.89
N VAL A 64 3.85 9.79 11.83
CA VAL A 64 2.66 10.64 11.86
C VAL A 64 1.39 9.84 12.22
N MET A 65 1.48 8.51 12.21
CA MET A 65 0.40 7.57 12.55
C MET A 65 0.63 6.93 13.91
N THR A 66 -0.44 6.66 14.66
CA THR A 66 -0.35 5.77 15.82
C THR A 66 -0.20 4.30 15.38
N PRO A 67 0.30 3.41 16.25
CA PRO A 67 0.33 1.97 15.96
C PRO A 67 -1.05 1.39 15.59
N SER A 68 -2.11 1.90 16.23
CA SER A 68 -3.49 1.50 15.96
C SER A 68 -3.93 1.92 14.55
N ASP A 69 -3.62 3.14 14.14
CA ASP A 69 -3.92 3.64 12.80
C ASP A 69 -3.16 2.84 11.74
N LEU A 70 -1.87 2.59 11.96
CA LEU A 70 -1.04 1.81 11.06
C LEU A 70 -1.63 0.41 10.83
N ASN A 71 -2.03 -0.29 11.90
CA ASN A 71 -2.65 -1.62 11.77
C ASN A 71 -3.99 -1.57 11.05
N ARG A 72 -4.84 -0.58 11.37
CA ARG A 72 -6.12 -0.36 10.69
C ARG A 72 -5.93 -0.12 9.20
N VAL A 73 -4.98 0.73 8.83
CA VAL A 73 -4.64 1.06 7.45
C VAL A 73 -4.05 -0.16 6.73
N LYS A 74 -3.09 -0.88 7.33
CA LYS A 74 -2.55 -2.13 6.77
C LYS A 74 -3.65 -3.11 6.43
N ASN A 75 -4.55 -3.40 7.37
CA ASN A 75 -5.66 -4.33 7.16
C ASN A 75 -6.63 -3.85 6.08
N THR A 76 -6.92 -2.54 6.04
CA THR A 76 -7.81 -1.94 5.03
C THR A 76 -7.21 -2.06 3.62
N VAL A 77 -5.92 -1.77 3.47
CA VAL A 77 -5.23 -1.84 2.19
C VAL A 77 -5.07 -3.30 1.75
N LEU A 78 -4.64 -4.20 2.63
CA LEU A 78 -4.50 -5.64 2.34
C LEU A 78 -5.82 -6.24 1.82
N LYS A 79 -6.93 -6.02 2.54
CA LYS A 79 -8.26 -6.51 2.13
C LYS A 79 -8.66 -6.06 0.72
N ARG A 80 -8.21 -4.88 0.28
CA ARG A 80 -8.51 -4.38 -1.06
C ARG A 80 -7.72 -5.08 -2.16
N PHE A 81 -6.48 -5.48 -1.87
CA PHE A 81 -5.61 -6.19 -2.81
C PHE A 81 -5.74 -7.72 -2.68
N GLU A 82 -6.55 -8.23 -1.75
CA GLU A 82 -6.90 -9.65 -1.62
C GLU A 82 -8.03 -10.12 -2.54
N LYS A 83 -8.88 -9.20 -3.02
CA LYS A 83 -9.90 -9.48 -4.05
C LYS A 83 -9.33 -9.34 -5.45
#